data_AF-A0A929HZE0-F1
#
_entry.id   AF-A0A929HZE0-F1
#
_cell.length_a   1.000
_cell.length_b   1.000
_cell.length_c   1.000
_cell.angle_alpha   90.00
_cell.angle_beta   90.00
_cell.angle_gamma   90.00
#
_symmetry.space_group_name_H-M   'P 1'
#
loop_
_entity.id
_entity.type
_entity.pdbx_description
1 polymer ?
#
loop_
_entity_poly.entity_id
_entity_poly.type
_entity_poly.pdbx_seq_one_letter_code
_entity_poly.pdbx_strand_id
1 'polypeptide(L)'
;MNSKRKDKGQTDLKGITVLVAVDFSPCSVVALRRARTILGQKPGRILVLHVIDHDFIVRCIHNRLGTEEHIKKTLYLRAKAKLKDLLL
;
A
#
# COMPACT_ATOMS: atom_id res chain seq x y z
N MET A 1 -7.73 -18.49 -51.71
CA MET A 1 -8.39 -17.68 -50.67
C MET A 1 -9.19 -18.60 -49.76
N ASN A 2 -8.81 -18.72 -48.48
CA ASN A 2 -9.73 -18.68 -47.34
C ASN A 2 -8.93 -18.80 -46.03
N SER A 3 -8.63 -17.63 -45.47
CA SER A 3 -8.07 -17.45 -44.15
C SER A 3 -9.14 -17.76 -43.12
N LYS A 4 -9.03 -18.89 -42.41
CA LYS A 4 -9.70 -19.05 -41.11
C LYS A 4 -8.85 -18.32 -40.07
N ARG A 5 -9.14 -17.04 -39.86
CA ARG A 5 -8.66 -16.28 -38.69
C ARG A 5 -9.20 -16.99 -37.44
N LYS A 6 -8.31 -17.65 -36.69
CA LYS A 6 -8.58 -18.01 -35.30
C LYS A 6 -8.49 -16.73 -34.49
N ASP A 7 -9.62 -16.09 -34.29
CA ASP A 7 -9.78 -15.06 -33.28
C ASP A 7 -9.78 -15.77 -31.91
N LYS A 8 -8.59 -16.13 -31.42
CA LYS A 8 -8.42 -16.44 -30.01
C LYS A 8 -8.27 -15.11 -29.32
N GLY A 9 -9.42 -14.54 -28.91
CA GLY A 9 -9.49 -13.50 -27.90
C GLY A 9 -8.81 -13.99 -26.63
N GLN A 10 -7.50 -13.83 -26.58
CA GLN A 10 -6.69 -13.98 -25.39
C GLN A 10 -7.04 -12.75 -24.55
N THR A 11 -8.12 -12.83 -23.79
CA THR A 11 -8.40 -11.87 -22.73
C THR A 11 -7.24 -12.00 -21.76
N ASP A 12 -6.25 -11.12 -21.91
CA ASP A 12 -5.26 -10.83 -20.89
C ASP A 12 -6.06 -10.53 -19.61
N LEU A 13 -6.13 -11.49 -18.70
CA LEU A 13 -6.79 -11.35 -17.41
C LEU A 13 -5.96 -10.37 -16.60
N LYS A 14 -6.10 -9.08 -16.92
CA LYS A 14 -5.35 -7.99 -16.29
C LYS A 14 -5.80 -7.96 -14.83
N GLY A 15 -4.95 -8.50 -13.97
CA GLY A 15 -5.29 -8.67 -12.56
C GLY A 15 -5.66 -7.35 -11.88
N ILE A 16 -6.56 -7.41 -10.91
CA ILE A 16 -7.01 -6.21 -10.19
C ILE A 16 -5.89 -5.70 -9.26
N THR A 17 -5.73 -4.39 -9.15
CA THR A 17 -4.85 -3.78 -8.15
C THR A 17 -5.71 -3.13 -7.07
N VAL A 18 -5.56 -3.56 -5.82
CA VAL A 18 -6.25 -2.98 -4.67
C VAL A 18 -5.27 -2.12 -3.87
N LEU A 19 -5.54 -0.82 -3.78
CA LEU A 19 -4.78 0.09 -2.92
C LEU A 19 -5.40 0.13 -1.52
N VAL A 20 -4.58 -0.07 -0.49
CA VAL A 20 -5.00 -0.02 0.91
C VAL A 20 -4.16 1.03 1.63
N ALA A 21 -4.82 2.11 2.08
CA ALA A 21 -4.21 3.07 2.97
C ALA A 21 -4.09 2.49 4.38
N VAL A 22 -2.93 2.63 5.01
CA VAL A 22 -2.69 2.16 6.38
C VAL A 22 -2.10 3.26 7.25
N ASP A 23 -2.69 3.42 8.43
CA ASP A 23 -2.25 4.29 9.51
C ASP A 23 -1.90 3.49 10.78
N PHE A 24 -1.87 2.16 10.68
CA PHE A 24 -1.67 1.19 11.75
C PHE A 24 -2.77 1.17 12.83
N SER A 25 -3.91 1.83 12.58
CA SER A 25 -5.10 1.67 13.39
C SER A 25 -5.75 0.28 13.18
N PRO A 26 -6.52 -0.24 14.15
CA PRO A 26 -7.27 -1.48 13.96
C PRO A 26 -8.16 -1.49 12.71
N CYS A 27 -8.76 -0.34 12.36
CA CYS A 27 -9.58 -0.19 11.16
C CYS A 27 -8.78 -0.45 9.87
N SER A 28 -7.58 0.13 9.76
CA SER A 28 -6.72 -0.08 8.59
C SER A 28 -6.26 -1.53 8.43
N VAL A 29 -6.06 -2.26 9.54
CA VAL A 29 -5.76 -3.70 9.54
C VAL A 29 -6.94 -4.50 8.98
N VAL A 30 -8.17 -4.16 9.37
CA VAL A 30 -9.38 -4.80 8.85
C VAL A 30 -9.54 -4.51 7.35
N ALA A 31 -9.25 -3.29 6.91
CA ALA A 31 -9.27 -2.93 5.48
C ALA A 31 -8.28 -3.78 4.67
N LEU A 32 -7.06 -3.98 5.16
CA LEU A 32 -6.07 -4.86 4.53
C LEU A 32 -6.56 -6.31 4.46
N ARG A 33 -7.14 -6.84 5.54
CA ARG A 33 -7.73 -8.18 5.56
C ARG A 33 -8.85 -8.31 4.53
N ARG A 34 -9.71 -7.30 4.41
CA ARG A 34 -10.78 -7.28 3.42
C ARG A 34 -10.25 -7.23 1.99
N ALA A 35 -9.19 -6.46 1.74
CA ALA A 35 -8.51 -6.45 0.44
C ALA A 35 -7.96 -7.84 0.07
N ARG A 36 -7.36 -8.56 1.03
CA ARG A 36 -6.94 -9.96 0.84
C ARG A 36 -8.12 -10.87 0.47
N THR A 37 -9.28 -10.71 1.12
CA THR A 37 -10.51 -11.44 0.78
C THR A 37 -11.03 -11.10 -0.62
N ILE A 38 -11.03 -9.83 -1.01
CA ILE A 38 -11.49 -9.37 -2.33
C ILE A 38 -10.62 -9.97 -3.45
N LEU A 39 -9.29 -9.97 -3.24
CA LEU A 39 -8.36 -10.55 -4.21
C LEU A 39 -8.52 -12.07 -4.30
N GLY A 40 -8.68 -12.75 -3.15
CA GLY A 40 -8.83 -14.20 -3.09
C GLY A 40 -7.70 -14.90 -3.86
N GLN A 41 -8.07 -15.83 -4.74
CA GLN A 41 -7.13 -16.52 -5.66
C GLN A 41 -7.05 -15.87 -7.05
N LYS A 42 -7.68 -14.70 -7.25
CA LYS A 42 -7.72 -14.04 -8.56
C LYS A 42 -6.35 -13.42 -8.87
N PRO A 43 -5.93 -13.37 -10.15
CA PRO A 43 -4.73 -12.62 -10.52
C PRO A 43 -4.89 -11.15 -10.11
N GLY A 44 -3.84 -10.60 -9.50
CA GLY A 44 -3.81 -9.21 -9.07
C GLY A 44 -2.81 -8.96 -7.94
N ARG A 45 -2.86 -7.77 -7.34
CA ARG A 45 -1.94 -7.35 -6.28
C ARG A 45 -2.59 -6.39 -5.30
N ILE A 46 -2.06 -6.35 -4.09
CA ILE A 46 -2.41 -5.35 -3.08
C ILE A 46 -1.23 -4.38 -2.95
N LEU A 47 -1.51 -3.09 -3.08
CA LEU A 47 -0.56 -2.02 -2.78
C LEU A 47 -0.92 -1.45 -1.42
N VAL A 48 0.00 -1.51 -0.46
CA VAL A 48 -0.19 -0.93 0.87
C VAL A 48 0.54 0.41 0.93
N LEU A 49 -0.18 1.47 1.28
CA LEU A 49 0.35 2.83 1.33
C LEU A 49 0.20 3.40 2.74
N HIS A 50 1.33 3.75 3.35
CA HIS A 50 1.36 4.57 4.55
C HIS A 50 1.77 6.00 4.20
N VAL A 51 1.12 6.98 4.80
CA VAL A 51 1.41 8.40 4.60
C VAL A 51 1.98 8.98 5.90
N ILE A 52 3.12 9.68 5.78
CA ILE A 52 3.67 10.50 6.85
C ILE A 52 3.19 11.94 6.60
N ASP A 53 2.38 12.47 7.52
CA ASP A 53 1.84 13.82 7.44
C ASP A 53 2.96 14.87 7.54
N HIS A 54 3.01 15.78 6.57
CA HIS A 54 3.97 16.87 6.54
C HIS A 54 3.76 17.86 7.70
N ASP A 55 2.50 18.17 8.03
CA ASP A 55 2.18 19.13 9.09
C ASP A 55 2.58 18.57 10.45
N PHE A 56 2.53 17.25 10.62
CA PHE A 56 3.10 16.57 11.80
C PHE A 56 4.61 16.82 11.92
N ILE A 57 5.36 16.71 10.83
CA ILE A 57 6.82 16.98 10.82
C ILE A 57 7.08 18.45 11.19
N VAL A 58 6.34 19.39 10.59
CA VAL A 58 6.45 20.82 10.89
C VAL A 58 6.20 21.09 12.37
N ARG A 59 5.15 20.49 12.96
CA ARG A 59 4.88 20.60 14.40
C ARG A 59 6.01 20.03 15.26
N CYS A 60 6.61 18.90 14.87
CA CYS A 60 7.75 18.34 15.61
C CYS A 60 8.97 19.27 15.60
N ILE A 61 9.28 19.89 14.45
CA ILE A 61 10.37 20.86 14.34
C ILE A 61 10.09 22.09 15.20
N HIS A 62 8.88 22.64 15.11
CA HIS A 62 8.45 23.81 15.89
C HIS A 62 8.56 23.57 17.41
N ASN A 63 8.22 22.36 17.87
CA ASN A 63 8.33 21.96 19.27
C ASN A 63 9.73 21.45 19.66
N ARG A 64 10.76 21.68 18.84
CA ARG A 64 12.17 21.33 19.10
C ARG A 64 12.40 19.84 19.41
N LEU A 65 11.60 18.95 18.80
CA LEU A 65 11.71 17.50 18.99
C LEU A 65 12.83 16.84 18.15
N GLY A 66 13.55 17.62 17.34
CA GLY A 66 14.67 17.17 16.53
C GLY A 66 14.82 17.99 15.24
N THR A 67 15.85 17.67 14.45
CA THR A 67 16.01 18.21 13.10
C THR A 67 15.05 17.54 12.12
N GLU A 68 14.74 18.21 11.01
CA GLU A 68 13.87 17.64 9.97
C GLU A 68 14.37 16.27 9.47
N GLU A 69 15.68 16.15 9.22
CA GLU A 69 16.30 14.90 8.78
C GLU A 69 16.10 13.78 9.81
N HIS A 70 16.38 14.07 11.09
CA HIS A 70 16.24 13.09 12.16
C HIS A 70 14.78 12.64 12.32
N ILE A 71 13.83 13.58 12.29
CA ILE A 71 12.40 13.30 12.40
C ILE A 71 11.93 12.42 11.22
N LYS A 72 12.24 12.82 9.97
CA LYS A 72 11.86 12.05 8.77
C LYS A 72 12.43 10.65 8.79
N LYS A 73 13.72 10.50 9.09
CA LYS A 73 14.39 9.19 9.18
C LYS A 73 13.74 8.31 10.24
N THR A 74 13.44 8.87 11.40
CA THR A 74 12.81 8.13 12.51
C THR A 74 11.41 7.66 12.15
N LEU A 75 10.58 8.54 11.58
CA LEU A 75 9.21 8.20 11.15
C LEU A 75 9.23 7.13 10.06
N TYR A 76 10.12 7.27 9.06
CA TYR A 76 10.29 6.28 8.00
C TYR A 76 10.69 4.90 8.55
N LEU A 77 11.71 4.82 9.41
CA LEU A 77 12.18 3.55 9.96
C LEU A 77 11.09 2.86 10.81
N ARG A 78 10.37 3.63 11.63
CA ARG A 78 9.24 3.12 12.43
C ARG A 78 8.09 2.63 11.55
N ALA A 79 7.71 3.40 10.54
CA ALA A 79 6.66 3.01 9.60
C ALA A 79 7.05 1.74 8.82
N LYS A 80 8.31 1.65 8.37
CA LYS A 80 8.83 0.46 7.68
C LYS A 80 8.80 -0.80 8.56
N ALA A 81 9.18 -0.68 9.84
CA ALA A 81 9.10 -1.79 10.78
C ALA A 81 7.65 -2.25 10.99
N LYS A 82 6.74 -1.31 11.28
CA LYS A 82 5.31 -1.62 11.45
C LYS A 82 4.67 -2.20 10.19
N LEU A 83 5.05 -1.74 8.99
CA LEU A 83 4.60 -2.32 7.73
C LEU A 83 5.06 -3.76 7.58
N LYS A 84 6.31 -4.07 7.95
CA LYS A 84 6.81 -5.45 7.94
C LYS A 84 5.95 -6.32 8.84
N ASP A 85 5.70 -5.88 10.08
CA ASP A 85 4.90 -6.64 11.05
C ASP A 85 3.44 -6.81 10.61
N LEU A 86 2.87 -5.80 9.94
CA LEU A 86 1.50 -5.84 9.41
C LEU A 86 1.33 -6.78 8.21
N LEU A 87 2.41 -6.97 7.44
CA LEU A 87 2.39 -7.76 6.21
C LEU A 87 2.70 -9.24 6.44
N LEU A 88 3.48 -9.56 7.48
CA LEU A 88 3.73 -10.93 7.95
C LEU A 88 2.43 -11.59 8.44
#